data_AF-X0H1V7-F1
#
_entry.id   AF-X0H1V7-F1
#
_cell.length_a   1.000
_cell.length_b   1.000
_cell.length_c   1.000
_cell.angle_alpha   90.00
_cell.angle_beta   90.00
_cell.angle_gamma   90.00
#
_symmetry.space_group_name_H-M   'P 1'
#
loop_
_entity.id
_entity.type
_entity.pdbx_description
1 polymer ?
#
loop_
_entity_poly.entity_id
_entity_poly.type
_entity_poly.pdbx_seq_one_letter_code
_entity_poly.pdbx_strand_id
1 'polypeptide(L)'
;MAAIGGLIENSYTEGRAKEVEFDLFEDSLRSNESLKELLDSYPETLPFKHLWGTVPKHYYSWDNPPTKITHVMLIYLLGPTSEFSCRDGSHNRNFKIEQVNDDRTLHLPDELLEPWKPLKFVMPEGGVLCVHPVLGHRTEIGRSILFGRIRK
;
A
#
# COMPACT_ATOMS: atom_id res chain seq x y z
N MET A 1 6.45 -0.52 -15.72
CA MET A 1 5.29 -0.40 -14.79
C MET A 1 4.02 -1.00 -15.39
N ALA A 2 3.68 -0.77 -16.67
CA ALA A 2 2.56 -1.44 -17.37
C ALA A 2 2.53 -2.98 -17.22
N ALA A 3 3.71 -3.62 -17.25
CA ALA A 3 3.83 -5.07 -17.06
C ALA A 3 3.32 -5.54 -15.68
N ILE A 4 3.48 -4.74 -14.63
CA ILE A 4 3.02 -5.08 -13.28
C ILE A 4 1.49 -5.08 -13.26
N GLY A 5 0.85 -4.03 -13.79
CA GLY A 5 -0.61 -3.97 -13.85
C GLY A 5 -1.20 -5.17 -14.60
N GLY A 6 -0.69 -5.48 -15.79
CA GLY A 6 -1.16 -6.64 -16.56
C GLY A 6 -1.02 -7.96 -15.79
N LEU A 7 0.10 -8.18 -15.11
CA LEU A 7 0.32 -9.39 -14.30
C LEU A 7 -0.64 -9.49 -13.11
N ILE A 8 -0.88 -8.38 -12.40
CA ILE A 8 -1.84 -8.35 -11.30
C ILE A 8 -3.26 -8.61 -11.83
N GLU A 9 -3.65 -7.95 -12.92
CA GLU A 9 -4.96 -8.13 -13.54
C GLU A 9 -5.19 -9.59 -13.92
N ASN A 10 -4.24 -10.21 -14.61
CA ASN A 10 -4.31 -11.62 -15.01
C ASN A 10 -4.39 -12.55 -13.80
N SER A 11 -3.58 -12.30 -12.77
CA SER A 11 -3.56 -13.14 -11.55
C SER A 11 -4.92 -13.14 -10.84
N TYR A 12 -5.63 -12.02 -10.82
CA TYR A 12 -6.98 -11.97 -10.28
C TYR A 12 -8.00 -12.67 -11.19
N THR A 13 -7.95 -12.43 -12.51
CA THR A 13 -8.84 -13.06 -13.49
C THR A 13 -8.72 -14.58 -13.49
N GLU A 14 -7.51 -15.10 -13.31
CA GLU A 14 -7.22 -16.54 -13.23
C GLU A 14 -7.46 -17.14 -11.83
N GLY A 15 -7.80 -16.32 -10.82
CA GLY A 15 -8.01 -16.78 -9.44
C GLY A 15 -6.72 -17.14 -8.69
N ARG A 16 -5.55 -16.81 -9.24
CA ARG A 16 -4.22 -17.14 -8.70
C ARG A 16 -3.55 -16.01 -7.92
N ALA A 17 -4.24 -14.89 -7.68
CA ALA A 17 -3.68 -13.75 -6.94
C ALA A 17 -3.09 -14.13 -5.56
N LYS A 18 -3.62 -15.18 -4.91
CA LYS A 18 -3.08 -15.68 -3.63
C LYS A 18 -1.73 -16.38 -3.76
N GLU A 19 -1.35 -16.85 -4.94
CA GLU A 19 -0.10 -17.56 -5.22
C GLU A 19 1.03 -16.62 -5.60
N VAL A 20 0.70 -15.37 -5.93
CA VAL A 20 1.69 -14.37 -6.34
C VAL A 20 2.67 -14.08 -5.19
N GLU A 21 3.96 -14.14 -5.51
CA GLU A 21 5.08 -13.80 -4.63
C GLU A 21 5.71 -12.48 -5.07
N PHE A 22 6.31 -11.76 -4.11
CA PHE A 22 6.92 -10.46 -4.37
C PHE A 22 8.11 -10.56 -5.33
N ASP A 23 8.90 -11.63 -5.20
CA ASP A 23 10.14 -11.86 -5.93
C ASP A 23 9.90 -11.96 -7.45
N LEU A 24 8.69 -12.33 -7.89
CA LEU A 24 8.28 -12.32 -9.30
C LEU A 24 8.38 -10.94 -9.96
N PHE A 25 8.35 -9.87 -9.16
CA PHE A 25 8.42 -8.49 -9.64
C PHE A 25 9.77 -7.84 -9.35
N GLU A 26 10.68 -8.48 -8.63
CA GLU A 26 11.88 -7.84 -8.08
C GLU A 26 12.72 -7.16 -9.17
N ASP A 27 12.98 -7.85 -10.28
CA ASP A 27 13.71 -7.28 -11.42
C ASP A 27 13.01 -6.05 -12.02
N SER A 28 11.69 -6.13 -12.17
CA SER A 28 10.89 -5.02 -12.70
C SER A 28 10.90 -3.82 -11.76
N LEU A 29 10.82 -4.05 -10.45
CA LEU A 29 10.85 -3.00 -9.44
C LEU A 29 12.23 -2.34 -9.36
N ARG A 30 13.30 -3.15 -9.37
CA ARG A 30 14.69 -2.68 -9.30
C ARG A 30 15.19 -2.01 -10.57
N SER A 31 14.50 -2.18 -11.69
CA SER A 31 14.80 -1.42 -12.93
C SER A 31 14.53 0.08 -12.80
N ASN A 32 13.71 0.50 -11.83
CA ASN A 32 13.48 1.90 -11.49
C ASN A 32 14.44 2.33 -10.37
N GLU A 33 15.29 3.32 -10.64
CA GLU A 33 16.34 3.75 -9.71
C GLU A 33 15.81 4.22 -8.35
N SER A 34 14.73 5.02 -8.33
CA SER A 34 14.11 5.49 -7.09
C SER A 34 13.49 4.37 -6.26
N LEU A 35 12.85 3.39 -6.91
CA LEU A 35 12.33 2.21 -6.21
C LEU A 35 13.45 1.30 -5.73
N LYS A 36 14.55 1.17 -6.50
CA LYS A 36 15.69 0.36 -6.12
C LYS A 36 16.31 0.84 -4.81
N GLU A 37 16.64 2.12 -4.69
CA GLU A 37 17.21 2.69 -3.47
C GLU A 37 16.30 2.47 -2.25
N LEU A 38 14.98 2.63 -2.47
CA LEU A 38 13.99 2.39 -1.44
C LEU A 38 13.93 0.90 -1.06
N LEU A 39 13.90 -0.02 -2.01
CA LEU A 39 13.88 -1.47 -1.76
C LEU A 39 15.16 -1.98 -1.11
N ASP A 40 16.32 -1.39 -1.43
CA ASP A 40 17.59 -1.71 -0.79
C ASP A 40 17.60 -1.31 0.69
N SER A 41 16.87 -0.24 1.04
CA SER A 41 16.66 0.17 2.45
C SER A 41 15.72 -0.75 3.22
N TYR A 42 14.89 -1.54 2.53
CA TYR A 42 13.95 -2.51 3.12
C TYR A 42 14.12 -3.87 2.44
N PRO A 43 15.24 -4.60 2.66
CA PRO A 43 15.63 -5.71 1.82
C PRO A 43 14.85 -7.02 2.07
N GLU A 44 14.13 -7.14 3.19
CA GLU A 44 13.48 -8.39 3.59
C GLU A 44 11.96 -8.33 3.41
N THR A 45 11.40 -9.32 2.69
CA THR A 45 9.95 -9.51 2.56
C THR A 45 9.39 -10.20 3.80
N LEU A 46 8.39 -9.60 4.41
CA LEU A 46 7.66 -10.20 5.52
C LEU A 46 6.73 -11.31 5.01
N PRO A 47 6.37 -12.31 5.85
CA PRO A 47 5.33 -13.29 5.54
C PRO A 47 3.90 -12.68 5.48
N PHE A 48 3.81 -11.35 5.46
CA PHE A 48 2.59 -10.57 5.34
C PHE A 48 2.26 -10.36 3.87
N LYS A 49 1.13 -10.95 3.44
CA LYS A 49 0.55 -10.77 2.11
C LYS A 49 -0.96 -10.64 2.18
N HIS A 50 -1.52 -9.62 1.55
CA HIS A 50 -2.97 -9.43 1.48
C HIS A 50 -3.43 -9.11 0.07
N LEU A 51 -4.53 -9.74 -0.36
CA LEU A 51 -5.30 -9.24 -1.49
C LEU A 51 -6.08 -8.03 -1.00
N TRP A 52 -5.95 -6.93 -1.70
CA TRP A 52 -6.45 -5.64 -1.23
C TRP A 52 -7.15 -4.86 -2.35
N GLY A 53 -8.12 -4.04 -1.98
CA GLY A 53 -8.94 -3.29 -2.92
C GLY A 53 -9.60 -2.09 -2.23
N THR A 54 -10.76 -1.69 -2.75
CA THR A 54 -11.53 -0.57 -2.21
C THR A 54 -12.06 -0.87 -0.81
N VAL A 55 -11.74 0.00 0.14
CA VAL A 55 -12.41 0.08 1.45
C VAL A 55 -13.33 1.30 1.40
N PRO A 56 -14.66 1.11 1.31
CA PRO A 56 -15.56 2.24 1.10
C PRO A 56 -15.52 3.24 2.27
N LYS A 57 -15.59 4.52 1.91
CA LYS A 57 -15.91 5.66 2.82
C LYS A 57 -14.89 6.02 3.90
N HIS A 58 -13.79 5.30 4.05
CA HIS A 58 -12.80 5.59 5.09
C HIS A 58 -11.39 5.70 4.52
N TYR A 59 -10.67 6.74 4.95
CA TYR A 59 -9.22 6.63 4.99
C TYR A 59 -8.85 5.56 6.02
N TYR A 60 -7.76 4.85 5.77
CA TYR A 60 -7.27 3.84 6.68
C TYR A 60 -5.75 3.88 6.80
N SER A 61 -5.26 3.27 7.87
CA SER A 61 -3.83 3.02 8.11
C SER A 61 -3.66 1.62 8.68
N TRP A 62 -2.46 1.08 8.55
CA TRP A 62 -2.11 -0.26 9.05
C TRP A 62 -1.55 -0.24 10.46
N ASP A 63 -1.15 0.93 10.96
CA ASP A 63 -0.63 1.08 12.32
C ASP A 63 -0.92 2.47 12.91
N ASN A 64 -0.78 2.56 14.24
CA ASN A 64 -0.89 3.78 15.03
C ASN A 64 0.48 4.46 15.21
N PRO A 65 0.54 5.77 15.46
CA PRO A 65 1.76 6.44 15.95
C PRO A 65 1.94 6.27 17.48
N PRO A 66 3.17 6.24 18.01
CA PRO A 66 4.38 5.89 17.26
C PRO A 66 4.21 4.47 16.71
N THR A 67 4.69 4.24 15.49
CA THR A 67 4.56 2.91 14.88
C THR A 67 5.25 1.88 15.77
N LYS A 68 4.56 0.76 16.00
CA LYS A 68 5.17 -0.40 16.66
C LYS A 68 6.20 -1.07 15.74
N ILE A 69 6.15 -0.72 14.45
CA ILE A 69 6.91 -1.32 13.37
C ILE A 69 7.74 -0.23 12.67
N THR A 70 8.71 0.31 13.38
CA THR A 70 9.58 1.45 12.98
C THR A 70 10.41 1.24 11.71
N HIS A 71 10.36 0.03 11.16
CA HIS A 71 11.21 -0.41 10.07
C HIS A 71 10.43 -1.05 8.94
N VAL A 72 9.10 -0.89 8.88
CA VAL A 72 8.30 -1.50 7.80
C VAL A 72 7.80 -0.50 6.79
N MET A 73 7.88 -0.91 5.52
CA MET A 73 7.23 -0.30 4.38
C MET A 73 6.21 -1.28 3.82
N LEU A 74 5.04 -0.76 3.45
CA LEU A 74 4.03 -1.52 2.74
C LEU A 74 4.14 -1.27 1.25
N ILE A 75 4.12 -2.33 0.44
CA ILE A 75 4.18 -2.23 -1.01
C ILE A 75 2.90 -2.81 -1.61
N TYR A 76 2.20 -1.98 -2.36
CA TYR A 76 1.05 -2.37 -3.16
C TYR A 76 1.47 -2.57 -4.60
N LEU A 77 1.28 -3.77 -5.12
CA LEU A 77 1.34 -4.04 -6.56
C LEU A 77 -0.07 -3.87 -7.14
N LEU A 78 -0.22 -2.91 -8.04
CA LEU A 78 -1.51 -2.40 -8.49
C LEU A 78 -1.90 -2.97 -9.84
N GLY A 79 -3.17 -3.38 -9.96
CA GLY A 79 -3.78 -3.62 -11.27
C GLY A 79 -4.03 -2.31 -12.03
N PRO A 80 -4.39 -2.39 -13.33
CA PRO A 80 -4.78 -1.26 -14.16
C PRO A 80 -5.95 -0.49 -13.54
N THR A 81 -6.13 0.75 -14.00
CA THR A 81 -7.22 1.66 -13.58
C THR A 81 -7.33 1.92 -12.08
N SER A 82 -6.28 1.60 -11.31
CA SER A 82 -6.32 1.79 -9.87
C SER A 82 -6.21 3.27 -9.51
N GLU A 83 -7.00 3.69 -8.53
CA GLU A 83 -7.02 5.05 -8.00
C GLU A 83 -6.79 5.03 -6.49
N PHE A 84 -5.92 5.91 -6.02
CA PHE A 84 -5.55 6.03 -4.62
C PHE A 84 -5.63 7.48 -4.18
N SER A 85 -5.96 7.68 -2.90
CA SER A 85 -5.79 8.97 -2.26
C SER A 85 -5.12 8.82 -0.91
N CYS A 86 -4.40 9.86 -0.50
CA CYS A 86 -3.79 9.92 0.81
C CYS A 86 -3.88 11.33 1.40
N ARG A 87 -3.66 11.39 2.71
CA ARG A 87 -3.50 12.62 3.46
C ARG A 87 -2.02 12.84 3.67
N ASP A 88 -1.42 13.67 2.83
CA ASP A 88 0.02 13.86 2.81
C ASP A 88 0.54 14.36 4.16
N GLY A 89 1.62 13.75 4.65
CA GLY A 89 2.17 14.02 5.98
C GLY A 89 1.42 13.39 7.17
N SER A 90 0.28 12.73 6.97
CA SER A 90 -0.51 12.14 8.07
C SER A 90 0.19 11.01 8.82
N HIS A 91 1.27 10.46 8.27
CA HIS A 91 2.15 9.53 9.00
C HIS A 91 2.83 10.18 10.23
N ASN A 92 2.86 11.51 10.32
CA ASN A 92 3.37 12.28 11.46
C ASN A 92 2.29 12.68 12.48
N ARG A 93 1.06 12.18 12.35
CA ARG A 93 -0.01 12.43 13.32
C ARG A 93 0.35 11.90 14.71
N ASN A 94 -0.30 12.44 15.73
CA ASN A 94 -0.05 12.10 17.14
C ASN A 94 -1.23 11.39 17.84
N PHE A 95 -2.37 11.26 17.17
CA PHE A 95 -3.54 10.55 17.70
C PHE A 95 -3.52 9.06 17.32
N LYS A 96 -4.25 8.25 18.08
CA LYS A 96 -4.40 6.81 17.86
C LYS A 96 -5.85 6.44 17.60
N ILE A 97 -6.07 5.36 16.87
CA ILE A 97 -7.35 4.68 16.73
C ILE A 97 -7.33 3.43 17.60
N GLU A 98 -8.31 3.28 18.48
CA GLU A 98 -8.34 2.18 19.46
C GLU A 98 -8.85 0.86 18.86
N GLN A 99 -9.78 0.95 17.91
CA GLN A 99 -10.43 -0.20 17.29
C GLN A 99 -9.81 -0.55 15.94
N VAL A 100 -9.40 -1.80 15.79
CA VAL A 100 -9.06 -2.41 14.50
C VAL A 100 -10.33 -2.95 13.87
N ASN A 101 -10.55 -2.66 12.59
CA ASN A 101 -11.73 -3.13 11.85
C ASN A 101 -11.55 -4.58 11.37
N ASP A 102 -12.62 -5.18 10.86
CA ASP A 102 -12.63 -6.56 10.35
C ASP A 102 -11.66 -6.77 9.18
N ASP A 103 -11.40 -5.71 8.41
CA ASP A 103 -10.41 -5.68 7.33
C ASP A 103 -8.96 -5.56 7.83
N ARG A 104 -8.76 -5.55 9.16
CA ARG A 104 -7.48 -5.42 9.89
C ARG A 104 -6.82 -4.05 9.78
N THR A 105 -7.52 -3.04 9.30
CA THR A 105 -7.03 -1.66 9.27
C THR A 105 -7.65 -0.80 10.35
N LEU A 106 -6.99 0.32 10.62
CA LEU A 106 -7.50 1.39 11.47
C LEU A 106 -8.21 2.40 10.57
N HIS A 107 -9.54 2.48 10.67
CA HIS A 107 -10.32 3.47 9.93
C HIS A 107 -10.16 4.83 10.58
N LEU A 108 -9.85 5.83 9.75
CA LEU A 108 -9.51 7.17 10.15
C LEU A 108 -10.69 8.09 9.85
N PRO A 109 -11.30 8.72 10.87
CA PRO A 109 -12.31 9.74 10.67
C PRO A 109 -11.76 10.90 9.82
N ASP A 110 -12.57 11.40 8.89
CA ASP A 110 -12.18 12.48 8.00
C ASP A 110 -11.85 13.77 8.78
N GLU A 111 -12.56 14.03 9.88
CA GLU A 111 -12.37 15.18 10.77
C GLU A 111 -10.98 15.18 11.39
N LEU A 112 -10.48 13.99 11.75
CA LEU A 112 -9.13 13.81 12.27
C LEU A 112 -8.06 13.89 11.18
N LEU A 113 -8.43 14.07 9.92
CA LEU A 113 -7.51 14.14 8.79
C LEU A 113 -7.56 15.49 8.05
N GLU A 114 -8.48 16.37 8.43
CA GLU A 114 -8.62 17.73 7.86
C GLU A 114 -7.32 18.55 7.84
N PRO A 115 -6.44 18.50 8.86
CA PRO A 115 -5.19 19.27 8.84
C PRO A 115 -4.23 18.89 7.71
N TRP A 116 -4.39 17.72 7.09
CA TRP A 116 -3.45 17.19 6.10
C TRP A 116 -4.01 17.30 4.68
N LYS A 117 -3.14 17.73 3.76
CA LYS A 117 -3.48 17.95 2.36
C LYS A 117 -3.90 16.63 1.69
N PRO A 118 -5.05 16.58 1.01
CA PRO A 118 -5.40 15.43 0.19
C PRO A 118 -4.56 15.40 -1.09
N LEU A 119 -4.00 14.24 -1.40
CA LEU A 119 -3.41 13.93 -2.70
C LEU A 119 -4.16 12.76 -3.34
N LYS A 120 -4.28 12.79 -4.66
CA LYS A 120 -4.90 11.73 -5.46
C LYS A 120 -3.93 11.27 -6.54
N PHE A 121 -3.87 9.96 -6.74
CA PHE A 121 -3.02 9.30 -7.72
C PHE A 121 -3.89 8.40 -8.58
N VAL A 122 -3.70 8.46 -9.89
CA VAL A 122 -4.37 7.61 -10.86
C VAL A 122 -3.29 6.80 -11.57
N MET A 123 -3.46 5.48 -11.61
CA MET A 123 -2.51 4.54 -12.19
C MET A 123 -3.19 3.77 -13.32
N PRO A 124 -3.30 4.35 -14.53
CA PRO A 124 -4.09 3.77 -15.63
C PRO A 124 -3.64 2.36 -16.00
N GLU A 125 -2.32 2.13 -15.98
CA GLU A 125 -1.70 0.83 -16.32
C GLU A 125 -1.31 0.02 -15.08
N GLY A 126 -1.74 0.43 -13.88
CA GLY A 126 -1.27 -0.11 -12.62
C GLY A 126 0.14 0.36 -12.28
N GLY A 127 0.83 -0.38 -11.42
CA GLY A 127 2.15 0.02 -10.93
C GLY A 127 2.37 -0.36 -9.48
N VAL A 128 3.10 0.49 -8.76
CA VAL A 128 3.60 0.19 -7.42
C VAL A 128 3.39 1.39 -6.53
N LEU A 129 2.86 1.17 -5.33
CA LEU A 129 2.80 2.19 -4.28
C LEU A 129 3.54 1.71 -3.04
N CYS A 130 4.46 2.54 -2.57
CA CYS A 130 5.17 2.36 -1.31
C CYS A 130 4.54 3.27 -0.25
N VAL A 131 4.08 2.68 0.85
CA VAL A 131 3.25 3.35 1.85
C VAL A 131 3.84 3.13 3.24
N HIS A 132 3.94 4.21 4.01
CA HIS A 132 4.27 4.13 5.43
C HIS A 132 3.06 3.57 6.21
N PRO A 133 3.22 2.61 7.14
CA PRO A 133 2.10 1.94 7.83
C PRO A 133 1.10 2.89 8.52
N VAL A 134 1.58 4.02 9.03
CA VAL A 134 0.76 5.03 9.73
C VAL A 134 0.07 6.03 8.79
N LEU A 135 0.47 6.10 7.52
CA LEU A 135 -0.10 7.05 6.56
C LEU A 135 -1.60 6.79 6.39
N GLY A 136 -2.42 7.83 6.52
CA GLY A 136 -3.82 7.79 6.15
C GLY A 136 -3.96 7.78 4.64
N HIS A 137 -4.42 6.66 4.09
CA HIS A 137 -4.62 6.45 2.66
C HIS A 137 -5.87 5.62 2.39
N ARG A 138 -6.34 5.62 1.15
CA ARG A 138 -7.41 4.73 0.70
C ARG A 138 -7.27 4.38 -0.77
N THR A 139 -7.74 3.19 -1.10
CA THR A 139 -7.94 2.75 -2.49
C THR A 139 -9.34 3.20 -2.88
N GLU A 140 -9.45 4.10 -3.85
CA GLU A 140 -10.75 4.56 -4.37
C GLU A 140 -11.33 3.49 -5.29
N ILE A 141 -10.52 3.00 -6.22
CA ILE A 141 -10.90 2.06 -7.28
C ILE A 141 -9.72 1.10 -7.52
N GLY A 142 -10.03 -0.12 -7.91
CA GLY A 142 -9.06 -1.09 -8.39
C GLY A 142 -8.72 -2.16 -7.36
N ARG A 143 -7.65 -2.90 -7.66
CA ARG A 143 -7.21 -4.07 -6.89
C ARG A 143 -5.70 -4.12 -6.82
N SER A 144 -5.20 -4.72 -5.75
CA SER A 144 -3.78 -4.74 -5.46
C SER A 144 -3.39 -5.93 -4.61
N ILE A 145 -2.15 -6.36 -4.73
CA ILE A 145 -1.55 -7.33 -3.81
C ILE A 145 -0.58 -6.56 -2.93
N LEU A 146 -0.80 -6.61 -1.63
CA LEU A 146 -0.05 -5.91 -0.62
C LEU A 146 1.01 -6.84 -0.02
N PHE A 147 2.24 -6.33 0.10
CA PHE A 147 3.38 -6.98 0.75
C PHE A 147 3.98 -6.06 1.81
N GLY A 148 4.61 -6.65 2.81
CA GLY A 148 5.38 -5.92 3.82
C GLY A 148 6.87 -6.11 3.58
N ARG A 149 7.66 -5.04 3.70
CA ARG A 149 9.12 -5.08 3.64
C ARG A 149 9.70 -4.46 4.91
N ILE A 150 10.76 -5.04 5.46
CA ILE A 150 11.42 -4.54 6.69
C ILE A 150 12.85 -4.08 6.41
N ARG A 151 13.25 -3.00 7.08
CA ARG A 151 14.59 -2.42 7.10
C ARG A 151 15.49 -3.23 8.03
N LYS A 152 16.73 -3.47 7.58
CA LYS A 152 17.81 -4.05 8.38
C LYS A 152 18.38 -3.04 9.36
#